data_AF-A0A8J8AP68-F1
#
_entry.id   AF-A0A8J8AP68-F1
#
_cell.length_a   1.000
_cell.length_b   1.000
_cell.length_c   1.000
_cell.angle_alpha   90.00
_cell.angle_beta   90.00
_cell.angle_gamma   90.00
#
_symmetry.space_group_name_H-M   'P 1'
#
loop_
_entity.id
_entity.type
_entity.pdbx_description
1 polymer ?
#
loop_
_entity_poly.entity_id
_entity_poly.type
_entity_poly.pdbx_seq_one_letter_code
_entity_poly.pdbx_strand_id
1 'polypeptide(L)'
;MLDAHFQILPADLPTFSPAHRRAWRAASIPGQRDGKLPPGGCPPGELSLVFLTDAALAQVHADFMDDPTTTDVITFEGDRTAGLAGEICVSADTAARFVGLAVTAPSSRAARKAAALQPAFAEELTLYLVHGWLHLAGYDDLQPAKKRRMRTAEARAMKLLRAAEALPAFRLG
;
A
#
# COMPACT_ATOMS: atom_id res chain seq x y z
N MET A 1 13.87 -19.82 7.77
CA MET A 1 14.41 -18.64 7.08
C MET A 1 13.74 -18.62 5.71
N LEU A 2 12.62 -17.90 5.59
CA LEU A 2 11.94 -17.71 4.31
C LEU A 2 12.41 -16.37 3.78
N ASP A 3 13.41 -16.40 2.90
CA ASP A 3 13.87 -15.21 2.19
C ASP A 3 12.85 -14.87 1.10
N ALA A 4 11.80 -14.13 1.47
CA ALA A 4 10.88 -13.54 0.51
C ALA A 4 11.54 -12.30 -0.10
N HIS A 5 12.45 -12.51 -1.05
CA HIS A 5 12.97 -11.45 -1.89
C HIS A 5 11.88 -11.03 -2.90
N PHE A 6 11.16 -9.95 -2.59
CA PHE A 6 10.24 -9.32 -3.55
C PHE A 6 11.00 -8.29 -4.39
N GLN A 7 11.18 -8.61 -5.67
CA GLN A 7 11.60 -7.67 -6.71
C GLN A 7 10.33 -7.17 -7.41
N ILE A 8 10.15 -5.85 -7.49
CA ILE A 8 9.05 -5.25 -8.25
C ILE A 8 9.59 -4.93 -9.64
N LEU A 9 9.18 -5.68 -10.67
CA LEU A 9 9.53 -5.42 -12.06
C LEU A 9 8.40 -4.63 -12.74
N PRO A 10 8.69 -3.83 -13.79
CA PRO A 10 7.66 -3.09 -14.53
C PRO A 10 6.53 -3.96 -15.12
N ALA A 11 6.77 -5.26 -15.31
CA ALA A 11 5.79 -6.22 -15.78
C ALA A 11 4.83 -6.73 -14.68
N ASP A 12 5.15 -6.48 -13.41
CA ASP A 12 4.33 -6.85 -12.25
C ASP A 12 3.25 -5.79 -11.94
N LEU A 13 3.26 -4.67 -12.67
CA LEU A 13 2.21 -3.66 -12.61
C LEU A 13 0.92 -4.24 -13.22
N PRO A 14 -0.19 -4.34 -12.48
CA PRO A 14 -1.40 -4.92 -13.06
C PRO A 14 -1.89 -4.06 -14.22
N THR A 15 -2.10 -4.70 -15.37
CA THR A 15 -3.11 -4.20 -16.31
C THR A 15 -4.45 -4.25 -15.61
N PHE A 16 -4.95 -3.10 -15.16
CA PHE A 16 -6.33 -2.95 -14.69
C PHE A 16 -7.28 -3.35 -15.81
N SER A 17 -7.64 -4.65 -15.85
CA SER A 17 -8.51 -5.18 -16.88
C SER A 17 -9.84 -4.44 -16.79
N PRO A 18 -10.50 -4.15 -17.93
CA PRO A 18 -11.83 -3.53 -17.94
C PRO A 18 -12.86 -4.29 -17.10
N ALA A 19 -12.63 -5.56 -16.76
CA ALA A 19 -13.50 -6.35 -15.89
C ALA A 19 -13.42 -5.91 -14.41
N HIS A 20 -12.22 -5.58 -13.87
CA HIS A 20 -12.09 -5.02 -12.51
C HIS A 20 -12.77 -3.65 -12.40
N ARG A 21 -12.61 -2.79 -13.41
CA ARG A 21 -13.29 -1.48 -13.47
C ARG A 21 -14.82 -1.57 -13.51
N ARG A 22 -15.36 -2.59 -14.20
CA ARG A 22 -16.83 -2.81 -14.29
C ARG A 22 -17.40 -3.39 -13.01
N ALA A 23 -16.70 -4.30 -12.33
CA ALA A 23 -17.12 -4.82 -11.03
C ALA A 23 -17.27 -3.69 -10.01
N TRP A 24 -16.35 -2.74 -9.99
CA TRP A 24 -16.38 -1.59 -9.07
C TRP A 24 -17.46 -0.55 -9.41
N ARG A 25 -17.62 -0.14 -10.69
CA ARG A 25 -18.70 0.78 -11.09
C ARG A 25 -20.10 0.17 -10.93
N ALA A 26 -20.23 -1.14 -11.09
CA ALA A 26 -21.48 -1.86 -10.85
C ALA A 26 -21.75 -2.11 -9.35
N ALA A 27 -20.71 -2.17 -8.52
CA ALA A 27 -20.80 -2.31 -7.07
C ALA A 27 -21.12 -1.00 -6.32
N SER A 28 -21.39 0.10 -7.04
CA SER A 28 -22.13 1.24 -6.49
C SER A 28 -23.60 0.85 -6.30
N ILE A 29 -23.84 -0.13 -5.42
CA ILE A 29 -25.16 -0.63 -5.06
C ILE A 29 -25.80 0.40 -4.11
N PRO A 30 -27.02 0.89 -4.41
CA PRO A 30 -27.81 1.65 -3.45
C PRO A 30 -28.14 0.72 -2.27
N GLY A 31 -27.40 0.86 -1.17
CA GLY A 31 -27.54 -0.07 -0.05
C GLY A 31 -26.33 -0.13 0.85
N GLN A 32 -25.86 1.03 1.30
CA GLN A 32 -25.10 1.16 2.54
C GLN A 32 -25.84 0.39 3.65
N ARG A 33 -25.30 -0.76 4.06
CA ARG A 33 -25.73 -1.51 5.24
C ARG A 33 -24.52 -1.90 6.06
N ASP A 34 -24.30 -1.12 7.11
CA ASP A 34 -23.84 -1.52 8.43
C ASP A 34 -22.72 -2.57 8.49
N GLY A 35 -21.46 -2.10 8.52
CA GLY A 35 -20.35 -3.03 8.75
C GLY A 35 -18.96 -2.42 8.83
N LYS A 36 -18.80 -1.15 9.23
CA LYS A 36 -17.47 -0.63 9.54
C LYS A 36 -16.89 -1.47 10.69
N LEU A 37 -15.77 -2.15 10.47
CA LEU A 37 -15.08 -2.85 11.56
C LEU A 37 -14.82 -1.84 12.69
N PRO A 38 -15.02 -2.21 13.96
CA PRO A 38 -14.46 -1.40 15.04
C PRO A 38 -12.93 -1.30 14.83
N PRO A 39 -12.32 -0.14 15.13
CA PRO A 39 -10.89 0.04 14.94
C PRO A 39 -10.08 -1.10 15.57
N GLY A 40 -9.29 -1.81 14.75
CA GLY A 40 -8.40 -2.89 15.19
C GLY A 40 -8.86 -4.31 14.85
N GLY A 41 -9.95 -4.48 14.11
CA GLY A 41 -10.32 -5.79 13.57
C GLY A 41 -9.57 -6.11 12.27
N CYS A 42 -9.13 -7.36 12.12
CA CYS A 42 -8.59 -7.89 10.87
C CYS A 42 -9.77 -8.19 9.91
N PRO A 43 -9.86 -7.55 8.73
CA PRO A 43 -10.86 -7.93 7.74
C PRO A 43 -10.58 -9.37 7.29
N PRO A 44 -11.56 -10.29 7.40
CA PRO A 44 -11.38 -11.66 6.95
C PRO A 44 -11.37 -11.72 5.42
N GLY A 45 -10.63 -12.67 4.87
CA GLY A 45 -10.59 -12.92 3.42
C GLY A 45 -9.22 -12.70 2.80
N GLU A 46 -9.19 -12.74 1.48
CA GLU A 46 -8.01 -12.52 0.66
C GLU A 46 -7.69 -11.02 0.55
N LEU A 47 -6.41 -10.67 0.71
CA LEU A 47 -5.92 -9.30 0.58
C LEU A 47 -5.13 -9.17 -0.71
N SER A 48 -5.56 -8.29 -1.60
CA SER A 48 -4.81 -7.89 -2.80
C SER A 48 -3.81 -6.79 -2.43
N LEU A 49 -2.55 -6.96 -2.81
CA LEU A 49 -1.50 -5.95 -2.67
C LEU A 49 -0.98 -5.58 -4.06
N VAL A 50 -1.04 -4.29 -4.39
CA VAL A 50 -0.66 -3.78 -5.70
C VAL A 50 0.42 -2.73 -5.55
N PHE A 51 1.56 -2.96 -6.20
CA PHE A 51 2.68 -2.01 -6.24
C PHE A 51 2.64 -1.24 -7.56
N LEU A 52 2.65 0.09 -7.47
CA LEU A 52 2.48 0.98 -8.61
C LEU A 52 3.60 2.03 -8.69
N THR A 53 3.78 2.60 -9.88
CA THR A 53 4.48 3.87 -10.06
C THR A 53 3.63 5.05 -9.56
N ASP A 54 4.24 6.21 -9.33
CA ASP A 54 3.51 7.45 -8.96
C ASP A 54 2.43 7.80 -9.99
N ALA A 55 2.75 7.70 -11.28
CA ALA A 55 1.83 8.02 -12.37
C ALA A 55 0.62 7.06 -12.40
N ALA A 56 0.87 5.77 -12.22
CA ALA A 56 -0.20 4.77 -12.20
C ALA A 56 -1.11 4.93 -10.98
N LEU A 57 -0.56 5.21 -9.79
CA LEU A 57 -1.38 5.43 -8.58
C LEU A 57 -2.16 6.75 -8.67
N ALA A 58 -1.58 7.82 -9.23
CA ALA A 58 -2.29 9.07 -9.49
C ALA A 58 -3.47 8.88 -10.48
N GLN A 59 -3.33 8.00 -11.47
CA GLN A 59 -4.46 7.64 -12.35
C GLN A 59 -5.56 6.91 -11.59
N VAL A 60 -5.22 6.01 -10.67
CA VAL A 60 -6.20 5.37 -9.77
C VAL A 60 -6.86 6.43 -8.88
N HIS A 61 -6.09 7.37 -8.35
CA HIS A 61 -6.60 8.46 -7.52
C HIS A 61 -7.63 9.31 -8.29
N ALA A 62 -7.32 9.66 -9.55
CA ALA A 62 -8.23 10.38 -10.44
C ALA A 62 -9.49 9.57 -10.75
N ASP A 63 -9.33 8.30 -11.14
CA ASP A 63 -10.43 7.44 -11.60
C ASP A 63 -11.47 7.16 -10.49
N PHE A 64 -11.03 7.11 -9.22
CA PHE A 64 -11.86 6.65 -8.09
C PHE A 64 -12.14 7.72 -7.03
N MET A 65 -11.34 8.77 -6.91
CA MET A 65 -11.50 9.83 -5.91
C MET A 65 -11.62 11.24 -6.51
N ASP A 66 -11.63 11.36 -7.85
CA ASP A 66 -11.65 12.64 -8.57
C ASP A 66 -10.50 13.58 -8.18
N ASP A 67 -9.36 12.99 -7.79
CA ASP A 67 -8.15 13.71 -7.39
C ASP A 67 -6.94 13.16 -8.17
N PRO A 68 -6.41 13.91 -9.15
CA PRO A 68 -5.28 13.46 -9.96
C PRO A 68 -3.91 13.69 -9.30
N THR A 69 -3.86 14.06 -8.02
CA THR A 69 -2.60 14.25 -7.30
C THR A 69 -1.94 12.92 -6.91
N THR A 70 -0.63 12.94 -6.74
CA THR A 70 0.12 11.78 -6.24
C THR A 70 -0.17 11.54 -4.76
N THR A 71 -0.41 10.28 -4.40
CA THR A 71 -0.53 9.82 -3.02
C THR A 71 0.42 8.63 -2.79
N ASP A 72 0.66 8.25 -1.54
CA ASP A 72 1.51 7.11 -1.17
C ASP A 72 0.75 5.78 -1.21
N VAL A 73 -0.53 5.78 -0.80
CA VAL A 73 -1.39 4.60 -0.76
C VAL A 73 -2.86 4.94 -1.05
N ILE A 74 -3.54 4.02 -1.72
CA ILE A 74 -5.00 3.97 -1.87
C ILE A 74 -5.48 2.60 -1.39
N THR A 75 -6.59 2.59 -0.65
CA THR A 75 -7.16 1.37 -0.11
C THR A 75 -8.61 1.24 -0.53
N PHE A 76 -8.98 0.05 -1.01
CA PHE A 76 -10.34 -0.29 -1.39
C PHE A 76 -10.86 -1.37 -0.44
N GLU A 77 -12.02 -1.12 0.17
CA GLU A 77 -12.69 -2.10 1.02
C GLU A 77 -13.08 -3.34 0.19
N GLY A 78 -12.90 -4.53 0.77
CA GLY A 78 -13.27 -5.79 0.13
C GLY A 78 -14.73 -6.18 0.35
N ASP A 79 -15.17 -7.21 -0.37
CA ASP A 79 -16.46 -7.85 -0.16
C ASP A 79 -16.31 -9.10 0.71
N ARG A 80 -16.78 -9.01 1.96
CA ARG A 80 -16.76 -10.13 2.92
C ARG A 80 -17.53 -11.35 2.44
N THR A 81 -18.62 -11.15 1.69
CA THR A 81 -19.45 -12.25 1.18
C THR A 81 -18.75 -13.02 0.07
N ALA A 82 -17.87 -12.33 -0.65
CA ALA A 82 -16.96 -12.92 -1.63
C ALA A 82 -15.63 -13.41 -1.03
N GLY A 83 -15.44 -13.28 0.29
CA GLY A 83 -14.19 -13.66 0.95
C GLY A 83 -13.01 -12.75 0.62
N LEU A 84 -13.27 -11.48 0.30
CA LEU A 84 -12.24 -10.48 -0.01
C LEU A 84 -12.09 -9.51 1.17
N ALA A 85 -10.87 -9.39 1.71
CA ALA A 85 -10.54 -8.46 2.78
C ALA A 85 -10.42 -7.01 2.25
N GLY A 86 -9.90 -6.86 1.05
CA GLY A 86 -9.72 -5.57 0.38
C GLY A 86 -8.53 -5.56 -0.56
N GLU A 87 -8.23 -4.38 -1.08
CA GLU A 87 -7.09 -4.12 -1.95
C GLU A 87 -6.31 -2.91 -1.45
N ILE A 88 -4.98 -3.03 -1.40
CA ILE A 88 -4.07 -1.94 -1.05
C ILE A 88 -3.16 -1.67 -2.23
N CYS A 89 -3.27 -0.46 -2.79
CA CYS A 89 -2.44 0.03 -3.87
C CYS A 89 -1.40 1.01 -3.31
N VAL A 90 -0.12 0.70 -3.40
CA VAL A 90 0.99 1.54 -2.88
C VAL A 90 1.89 2.02 -4.01
N SER A 91 2.41 3.25 -3.88
CA SER A 91 3.43 3.74 -4.80
C SER A 91 4.84 3.37 -4.32
N ALA A 92 5.51 2.52 -5.10
CA ALA A 92 6.92 2.21 -4.89
C ALA A 92 7.82 3.42 -5.22
N ASP A 93 7.44 4.25 -6.19
CA ASP A 93 8.18 5.46 -6.55
C ASP A 93 8.16 6.49 -5.42
N THR A 94 7.01 6.69 -4.77
CA THR A 94 6.91 7.61 -3.64
C THR A 94 7.75 7.13 -2.45
N ALA A 95 7.76 5.83 -2.14
CA ALA A 95 8.63 5.27 -1.11
C ALA A 95 10.12 5.44 -1.47
N ALA A 96 10.51 5.17 -2.72
CA ALA A 96 11.88 5.34 -3.19
C ALA A 96 12.32 6.82 -3.12
N ARG A 97 11.46 7.74 -3.58
CA ARG A 97 11.68 9.18 -3.54
C ARG A 97 11.81 9.68 -2.10
N PHE A 98 10.98 9.18 -1.19
CA PHE A 98 11.02 9.56 0.23
C PHE A 98 12.39 9.25 0.85
N VAL A 99 12.96 8.08 0.55
CA VAL A 99 14.29 7.69 1.05
C VAL A 99 15.46 8.17 0.18
N GLY A 100 15.18 8.87 -0.93
CA GLY A 100 16.18 9.36 -1.88
C GLY A 100 16.86 8.27 -2.70
N LEU A 101 16.19 7.13 -2.89
CA LEU A 101 16.61 6.04 -3.77
C LEU A 101 16.24 6.38 -5.22
N ALA A 102 17.25 6.49 -6.09
CA ALA A 102 17.02 6.75 -7.51
C ALA A 102 16.59 5.45 -8.22
N VAL A 103 15.54 5.53 -9.03
CA VAL A 103 14.97 4.40 -9.80
C VAL A 103 15.72 4.15 -11.12
N THR A 104 16.74 4.95 -11.45
CA THR A 104 17.49 4.85 -12.72
C THR A 104 18.82 4.11 -12.58
N ALA A 105 19.18 3.35 -13.63
CA ALA A 105 20.41 2.56 -13.74
C ALA A 105 21.68 3.32 -13.26
N PRO A 106 22.34 2.88 -12.19
CA PRO A 106 23.38 3.68 -11.57
C PRO A 106 24.78 3.41 -12.13
N SER A 107 25.62 4.45 -12.17
CA SER A 107 27.08 4.31 -12.16
C SER A 107 27.55 3.54 -10.90
N SER A 108 28.79 3.04 -10.88
CA SER A 108 29.30 2.21 -9.76
C SER A 108 29.20 2.87 -8.37
N ARG A 109 29.24 4.21 -8.29
CA ARG A 109 29.03 4.96 -7.04
C ARG A 109 27.57 5.06 -6.64
N ALA A 110 26.68 5.29 -7.61
CA ALA A 110 25.25 5.33 -7.38
C ALA A 110 24.69 3.95 -7.01
N ALA A 111 25.30 2.87 -7.51
CA ALA A 111 24.90 1.49 -7.19
C ALA A 111 25.15 1.17 -5.70
N ARG A 112 26.31 1.57 -5.18
CA ARG A 112 26.62 1.42 -3.75
C ARG A 112 25.68 2.25 -2.86
N LYS A 113 25.35 3.48 -3.27
CA LYS A 113 24.40 4.32 -2.55
C LYS A 113 22.99 3.71 -2.57
N ALA A 114 22.54 3.20 -3.71
CA ALA A 114 21.25 2.54 -3.85
C ALA A 114 21.16 1.31 -2.95
N ALA A 115 22.19 0.45 -2.95
CA ALA A 115 22.24 -0.73 -2.08
C ALA A 115 22.11 -0.38 -0.58
N ALA A 116 22.73 0.71 -0.13
CA ALA A 116 22.64 1.17 1.25
C ALA A 116 21.25 1.72 1.64
N LEU A 117 20.44 2.13 0.67
CA LEU A 117 19.09 2.68 0.88
C LEU A 117 17.97 1.63 0.76
N GLN A 118 18.26 0.43 0.25
CA GLN A 118 17.26 -0.64 0.11
C GLN A 118 16.54 -1.00 1.44
N PRO A 119 17.23 -1.07 2.60
CA PRO A 119 16.54 -1.34 3.86
C PRO A 119 15.56 -0.21 4.24
N ALA A 120 15.96 1.05 4.04
CA ALA A 120 15.09 2.19 4.31
C ALA A 120 13.89 2.22 3.36
N PHE A 121 14.11 1.92 2.07
CA PHE A 121 13.03 1.77 1.09
C PHE A 121 12.03 0.68 1.52
N ALA A 122 12.52 -0.49 1.92
CA ALA A 122 11.66 -1.58 2.38
C ALA A 122 10.85 -1.19 3.61
N GLU A 123 11.45 -0.48 4.57
CA GLU A 123 10.74 0.01 5.75
C GLU A 123 9.65 1.02 5.39
N GLU A 124 9.92 1.96 4.50
CA GLU A 124 8.95 2.98 4.07
C GLU A 124 7.79 2.36 3.27
N LEU A 125 8.10 1.47 2.33
CA LEU A 125 7.06 0.77 1.57
C LEU A 125 6.20 -0.12 2.48
N THR A 126 6.81 -0.75 3.49
CA THR A 126 6.07 -1.51 4.50
C THR A 126 5.17 -0.60 5.35
N LEU A 127 5.62 0.62 5.67
CA LEU A 127 4.78 1.60 6.36
C LEU A 127 3.52 1.94 5.55
N TYR A 128 3.62 2.07 4.22
CA TYR A 128 2.45 2.32 3.36
C TYR A 128 1.48 1.13 3.35
N LEU A 129 2.00 -0.10 3.31
CA LEU A 129 1.17 -1.31 3.44
C LEU A 129 0.48 -1.38 4.80
N VAL A 130 1.19 -1.05 5.88
CA VAL A 130 0.62 -0.96 7.24
C VAL A 130 -0.45 0.12 7.30
N HIS A 131 -0.23 1.27 6.67
CA HIS A 131 -1.21 2.36 6.61
C HIS A 131 -2.49 1.92 5.90
N GLY A 132 -2.37 1.29 4.72
CA GLY A 132 -3.52 0.74 3.99
C GLY A 132 -4.25 -0.34 4.78
N TRP A 133 -3.51 -1.23 5.45
CA TRP A 133 -4.11 -2.24 6.32
C TRP A 133 -4.89 -1.62 7.49
N LEU A 134 -4.36 -0.56 8.10
CA LEU A 134 -5.05 0.15 9.17
C LEU A 134 -6.35 0.81 8.68
N HIS A 135 -6.37 1.33 7.45
CA HIS A 135 -7.62 1.78 6.84
C HIS A 135 -8.65 0.66 6.70
N LEU A 136 -8.26 -0.51 6.18
CA LEU A 136 -9.14 -1.69 6.13
C LEU A 136 -9.61 -2.12 7.53
N ALA A 137 -8.78 -1.92 8.55
CA ALA A 137 -9.10 -2.19 9.96
C ALA A 137 -9.93 -1.07 10.63
N GLY A 138 -10.43 -0.08 9.87
CA GLY A 138 -11.35 0.96 10.34
C GLY A 138 -10.68 2.21 10.92
N TYR A 139 -9.36 2.37 10.76
CA TYR A 139 -8.68 3.62 11.08
C TYR A 139 -8.89 4.66 9.97
N ASP A 140 -8.89 5.94 10.35
CA ASP A 140 -8.86 7.05 9.41
C ASP A 140 -7.94 8.15 9.94
N ASP A 141 -7.50 9.05 9.07
CA ASP A 141 -6.53 10.10 9.38
C ASP A 141 -6.97 11.48 8.87
N LEU A 142 -8.26 11.63 8.56
CA LEU A 142 -8.86 12.86 8.02
C LEU A 142 -8.94 14.00 9.06
N GLN A 143 -8.93 13.66 10.35
CA GLN A 143 -8.96 14.64 11.44
C GLN A 143 -7.69 14.56 12.29
N PRO A 144 -7.18 15.68 12.84
CA PRO A 144 -5.93 15.70 13.61
C PRO A 144 -5.87 14.65 14.74
N ALA A 145 -6.96 14.49 15.50
CA ALA A 145 -7.02 13.51 16.57
C ALA A 145 -6.93 12.06 16.06
N LYS A 146 -7.58 11.78 14.92
CA LYS A 146 -7.60 10.44 14.31
C LYS A 146 -6.27 10.14 13.60
N LYS A 147 -5.69 11.13 12.92
CA LYS A 147 -4.31 11.07 12.39
C LYS A 147 -3.30 10.71 13.48
N ARG A 148 -3.39 11.30 14.68
CA ARG A 148 -2.51 10.91 15.81
C ARG A 148 -2.71 9.44 16.24
N ARG A 149 -3.96 8.95 16.22
CA ARG A 149 -4.26 7.54 16.49
C ARG A 149 -3.69 6.62 15.42
N MET A 150 -3.82 7.00 14.15
CA MET A 150 -3.22 6.31 12.99
C MET A 150 -1.70 6.18 13.17
N ARG A 151 -1.00 7.31 13.41
CA ARG A 151 0.46 7.32 13.61
C ARG A 151 0.91 6.46 14.80
N THR A 152 0.12 6.42 15.86
CA THR A 152 0.41 5.55 17.02
C THR A 152 0.24 4.07 16.66
N ALA A 153 -0.80 3.73 15.87
CA ALA A 153 -1.04 2.36 15.41
C ALA A 153 0.03 1.90 14.41
N GLU A 154 0.43 2.75 13.45
CA GLU A 154 1.54 2.50 12.53
C GLU A 154 2.84 2.22 13.31
N ALA A 155 3.21 3.10 14.25
CA ALA A 155 4.42 2.94 15.05
C ALA A 155 4.41 1.62 15.84
N ARG A 156 3.24 1.24 16.39
CA ARG A 156 3.07 -0.04 17.08
C ARG A 156 3.24 -1.23 16.12
N ALA A 157 2.59 -1.20 14.97
CA ALA A 157 2.68 -2.27 13.97
C ALA A 157 4.11 -2.46 13.47
N MET A 158 4.78 -1.37 13.08
CA MET A 158 6.17 -1.39 12.63
C MET A 158 7.12 -1.87 13.73
N LYS A 159 6.88 -1.54 15.01
CA LYS A 159 7.65 -2.09 16.14
C LYS A 159 7.47 -3.61 16.26
N LEU A 160 6.25 -4.11 16.12
CA LEU A 160 5.97 -5.55 16.17
C LEU A 160 6.62 -6.30 15.00
N LEU A 161 6.54 -5.77 13.79
CA LEU A 161 7.19 -6.36 12.60
C LEU A 161 8.71 -6.44 12.78
N ARG A 162 9.34 -5.39 13.28
CA ARG A 162 10.79 -5.40 13.59
C ARG A 162 11.13 -6.44 14.66
N ALA A 163 10.38 -6.48 15.76
CA ALA A 163 10.63 -7.43 16.85
C ALA A 163 10.42 -8.89 16.43
N ALA A 164 9.56 -9.13 15.44
CA ALA A 164 9.29 -10.44 14.88
C ALA A 164 10.21 -10.80 13.68
N GLU A 165 11.15 -9.91 13.31
CA GLU A 165 11.98 -10.06 12.11
C GLU A 165 11.15 -10.31 10.83
N ALA A 166 9.98 -9.68 10.76
CA ALA A 166 8.95 -9.91 9.75
C ALA A 166 8.81 -8.75 8.75
N LEU A 167 9.79 -7.84 8.69
CA LEU A 167 9.83 -6.81 7.67
C LEU A 167 10.18 -7.45 6.31
N PRO A 168 9.36 -7.26 5.26
CA PRO A 168 9.68 -7.76 3.93
C PRO A 168 10.96 -7.11 3.39
N ALA A 169 11.78 -7.90 2.69
CA ALA A 169 13.01 -7.42 2.06
C ALA A 169 12.73 -6.87 0.64
N PHE A 170 11.85 -5.88 0.52
CA PHE A 170 11.55 -5.24 -0.77
C PHE A 170 12.81 -4.62 -1.38
N ARG A 171 12.98 -4.81 -2.69
CA ARG A 171 14.10 -4.22 -3.43
C ARG A 171 13.64 -3.66 -4.76
N LEU A 172 14.12 -2.46 -5.09
CA LEU A 172 14.06 -1.93 -6.45
C LEU A 172 15.33 -2.32 -7.20
N GLY A 173 15.15 -2.98 -8.34
CA GLY A 173 16.22 -3.49 -9.21
C GLY A 173 16.65 -2.52 -10.30
#